data_AF-A0A819VG88-F1
#
_entry.id   AF-A0A819VG88-F1
#
_cell.length_a   1.000
_cell.length_b   1.000
_cell.length_c   1.000
_cell.angle_alpha   90.00
_cell.angle_beta   90.00
_cell.angle_gamma   90.00
#
_symmetry.space_group_name_H-M   'P 1'
#
loop_
_entity.id
_entity.type
_entity.pdbx_description
1 polymer ?
#
loop_
_entity_poly.entity_id
_entity_poly.type
_entity_poly.pdbx_seq_one_letter_code
_entity_poly.pdbx_strand_id
1 'polypeptide(L)'
;MLAKRLVGQLGASNNDEESMISKLKQACGVAYTSKLQRMFQDIGVSKNLIDQYRTYCENNKLDDIVDFSVMVLSSNSWPFSTLLNVVLPIELKRTFESFTKYYNQQHNGRTLIWLYQHSQGDLQTLYTKQKTYSKFLLLFNKLSSWTVERMQDETQIKVDLFLQVLCGLLKSKLITCPEINDGELDKDLKETDIKMSSNIQIADDFKRS
;
A
#
# COMPACT_ATOMS: atom_id res chain seq x y z
N MET A 1 -17.16 8.56 2.62
CA MET A 1 -17.39 7.21 3.17
C MET A 1 -17.42 6.14 2.07
N LEU A 2 -18.24 6.31 1.02
CA LEU A 2 -18.30 5.38 -0.12
C LEU A 2 -16.95 5.22 -0.86
N ALA A 3 -16.27 6.32 -1.17
CA ALA A 3 -14.96 6.30 -1.83
C ALA A 3 -13.93 5.34 -1.18
N LYS A 4 -13.84 5.36 0.15
CA LYS A 4 -12.93 4.48 0.90
C LYS A 4 -13.35 3.01 0.82
N ARG A 5 -14.67 2.73 0.86
CA ARG A 5 -15.20 1.37 0.71
C ARG A 5 -14.92 0.79 -0.67
N LEU A 6 -15.14 1.60 -1.70
CA LEU A 6 -14.91 1.22 -3.10
C LEU A 6 -13.44 0.90 -3.38
N VAL A 7 -12.51 1.73 -2.91
CA VAL A 7 -11.06 1.48 -3.06
C VAL A 7 -10.59 0.31 -2.22
N GLY A 8 -11.05 0.21 -0.97
CA GLY A 8 -10.64 -0.85 -0.05
C GLY A 8 -11.30 -2.21 -0.31
N GLN A 9 -12.17 -2.32 -1.32
CA GLN A 9 -12.98 -3.53 -1.60
C GLN A 9 -13.66 -4.10 -0.34
N LEU A 10 -14.04 -3.24 0.60
CA LEU A 10 -14.61 -3.63 1.88
C LEU A 10 -16.08 -4.01 1.68
N GLY A 11 -16.31 -5.26 1.26
CA GLY A 11 -17.41 -6.09 1.74
C GLY A 11 -18.83 -5.84 1.23
N ALA A 12 -19.04 -5.30 0.03
CA ALA A 12 -20.36 -5.31 -0.60
C ALA A 12 -20.29 -5.78 -2.06
N SER A 13 -21.32 -6.49 -2.51
CA SER A 13 -21.40 -6.90 -3.91
C SER A 13 -21.58 -5.66 -4.81
N ASN A 14 -21.00 -5.67 -6.01
CA ASN A 14 -21.20 -4.59 -6.98
C ASN A 14 -22.71 -4.32 -7.22
N ASN A 15 -23.54 -5.37 -7.14
CA ASN A 15 -24.99 -5.28 -7.35
C ASN A 15 -25.70 -4.52 -6.22
N ASP A 16 -25.27 -4.67 -4.97
CA ASP A 16 -25.85 -3.94 -3.84
C ASP A 16 -25.52 -2.44 -3.91
N GLU A 17 -24.30 -2.12 -4.34
CA GLU A 17 -23.87 -0.74 -4.51
C GLU A 17 -24.58 -0.07 -5.69
N GLU A 18 -24.77 -0.78 -6.80
CA GLU A 18 -25.54 -0.31 -7.95
C GLU A 18 -27.02 -0.05 -7.57
N SER A 19 -27.64 -0.98 -6.84
CA SER A 19 -29.01 -0.82 -6.32
C SER A 19 -29.14 0.37 -5.36
N MET A 20 -28.16 0.57 -4.48
CA MET A 20 -28.11 1.71 -3.58
C MET A 20 -28.03 3.04 -4.34
N ILE A 21 -27.16 3.14 -5.35
CA ILE A 21 -27.01 4.35 -6.17
C ILE A 21 -28.30 4.62 -6.96
N SER A 22 -28.95 3.58 -7.48
CA SER A 22 -30.23 3.70 -8.20
C SER A 22 -31.35 4.26 -7.31
N LYS A 23 -31.47 3.76 -6.08
CA LYS A 23 -32.44 4.27 -5.08
C LYS A 23 -32.16 5.72 -4.69
N LEU A 24 -30.89 6.08 -4.50
CA LEU A 24 -30.47 7.46 -4.23
C LEU A 24 -30.78 8.41 -5.38
N LYS A 25 -30.63 7.94 -6.63
CA LYS A 25 -30.98 8.73 -7.83
C LYS A 25 -32.47 9.03 -7.86
N GLN A 26 -33.31 8.05 -7.48
CA GLN A 26 -34.75 8.23 -7.41
C GLN A 26 -35.19 9.18 -6.29
N ALA A 27 -34.52 9.13 -5.13
CA ALA A 27 -34.86 9.94 -3.97
C ALA A 27 -34.34 11.40 -4.04
N CYS A 28 -33.11 11.60 -4.51
CA CYS A 28 -32.40 12.88 -4.42
C CYS A 28 -32.08 13.52 -5.79
N GLY A 29 -32.38 12.83 -6.88
CA GLY A 29 -32.15 13.31 -8.24
C GLY A 29 -30.71 13.13 -8.74
N VAL A 30 -30.55 13.32 -10.06
CA VAL A 30 -29.33 12.97 -10.80
C VAL A 30 -28.14 13.86 -10.44
N ALA A 31 -28.37 15.14 -10.14
CA ALA A 31 -27.31 16.08 -9.79
C ALA A 31 -26.51 15.62 -8.56
N TYR A 32 -27.20 15.07 -7.56
CA TYR A 32 -26.60 14.59 -6.31
C TYR A 32 -25.84 13.27 -6.50
N THR A 33 -26.32 12.38 -7.36
CA THR A 33 -25.69 11.06 -7.60
C THR A 33 -24.66 11.05 -8.71
N SER A 34 -24.55 12.11 -9.50
CA SER A 34 -23.65 12.21 -10.67
C SER A 34 -22.21 11.79 -10.36
N LYS A 35 -21.64 12.29 -9.26
CA LYS A 35 -20.28 11.93 -8.81
C LYS A 35 -20.19 10.46 -8.39
N LEU A 36 -21.17 9.95 -7.65
CA LEU A 36 -21.19 8.55 -7.19
C LEU A 36 -21.28 7.56 -8.35
N GLN A 37 -22.11 7.87 -9.36
CA GLN A 37 -22.20 7.09 -10.59
C GLN A 37 -20.87 7.09 -11.34
N ARG A 38 -20.20 8.25 -11.42
CA ARG A 38 -18.89 8.34 -12.06
C ARG A 38 -17.83 7.53 -11.32
N MET A 39 -17.82 7.56 -9.99
CA MET A 39 -16.93 6.72 -9.18
C MET A 39 -17.14 5.24 -9.46
N PHE A 40 -18.40 4.79 -9.54
CA PHE A 40 -18.70 3.39 -9.85
C PHE A 40 -18.28 2.99 -11.27
N GLN A 41 -18.49 3.87 -12.25
CA GLN A 41 -18.03 3.67 -13.62
C GLN A 41 -16.50 3.56 -13.69
N ASP A 42 -15.77 4.43 -12.98
CA ASP A 42 -14.31 4.41 -12.94
C ASP A 42 -13.77 3.05 -12.42
N ILE A 43 -14.43 2.42 -11.44
CA ILE A 43 -14.03 1.10 -10.93
C ILE A 43 -14.19 0.02 -12.02
N GLY A 44 -15.31 0.03 -12.74
CA GLY A 44 -15.55 -0.92 -13.83
C GLY A 44 -14.53 -0.78 -14.95
N VAL A 45 -14.27 0.46 -15.38
CA VAL A 45 -13.24 0.76 -16.39
C VAL A 45 -11.86 0.34 -15.90
N SER A 46 -11.53 0.61 -14.64
CA SER A 46 -10.24 0.23 -14.07
C SER A 46 -10.03 -1.28 -14.02
N LYS A 47 -11.07 -2.08 -13.70
CA LYS A 47 -10.97 -3.55 -13.71
C LYS A 47 -10.62 -4.06 -15.10
N ASN A 48 -11.35 -3.58 -16.11
CA ASN A 48 -11.10 -3.95 -17.49
C ASN A 48 -9.69 -3.54 -17.96
N LEU A 49 -9.19 -2.38 -17.54
CA LEU A 49 -7.84 -1.92 -17.84
C LEU A 49 -6.76 -2.82 -17.21
N ILE A 50 -6.95 -3.28 -15.96
CA ILE A 50 -6.02 -4.23 -15.32
C ILE A 50 -6.00 -5.56 -16.08
N ASP A 51 -7.17 -6.07 -16.47
CA ASP A 51 -7.25 -7.34 -17.21
C ASP A 51 -6.53 -7.25 -18.55
N GLN A 52 -6.71 -6.15 -19.29
CA GLN A 52 -5.97 -5.89 -20.52
C GLN A 52 -4.45 -5.78 -20.28
N TYR A 53 -4.04 -5.14 -19.19
CA TYR A 53 -2.63 -5.07 -18.81
C TYR A 53 -2.05 -6.45 -18.47
N ARG A 54 -2.80 -7.31 -17.78
CA ARG A 54 -2.38 -8.69 -17.48
C ARG A 54 -2.15 -9.48 -18.76
N THR A 55 -3.07 -9.43 -19.72
CA THR A 55 -2.89 -10.06 -21.03
C THR A 55 -1.70 -9.47 -21.81
N TYR A 56 -1.47 -8.17 -21.72
CA TYR A 56 -0.29 -7.53 -22.30
C TYR A 56 1.01 -8.05 -21.67
N CYS A 57 1.06 -8.26 -20.35
CA CYS A 57 2.23 -8.80 -19.66
C CYS A 57 2.51 -10.26 -20.07
N GLU A 58 1.46 -11.09 -20.16
CA GLU A 58 1.56 -12.49 -20.63
C GLU A 58 2.11 -12.58 -22.05
N ASN A 59 1.59 -11.75 -22.97
CA ASN A 59 2.03 -11.73 -24.36
C ASN A 59 3.48 -11.27 -24.54
N ASN A 60 3.96 -10.37 -23.69
CA ASN A 60 5.32 -9.86 -23.74
C ASN A 60 6.31 -10.62 -22.84
N LYS A 61 5.87 -11.72 -22.19
CA LYS A 61 6.68 -12.54 -21.26
C LYS A 61 7.41 -11.69 -20.22
N LEU A 62 6.70 -10.75 -19.62
CA LEU A 62 7.23 -9.97 -18.50
C LEU A 62 7.18 -10.83 -17.22
N ASP A 63 8.09 -11.81 -17.12
CA ASP A 63 8.16 -12.82 -16.04
C ASP A 63 8.57 -12.24 -14.66
N ASP A 64 8.86 -10.94 -14.57
CA ASP A 64 9.48 -10.31 -13.40
C ASP A 64 8.49 -9.47 -12.57
N ILE A 65 7.18 -9.69 -12.74
CA ILE A 65 6.14 -8.81 -12.17
C ILE A 65 5.47 -9.50 -10.97
N VAL A 66 5.79 -8.99 -9.78
CA VAL A 66 4.98 -9.14 -8.54
C VAL A 66 3.50 -9.06 -8.90
N ASP A 67 2.64 -9.94 -8.34
CA ASP A 67 1.19 -9.88 -8.58
C ASP A 67 0.66 -8.45 -8.35
N PHE A 68 0.31 -7.79 -9.46
CA PHE A 68 0.11 -6.35 -9.52
C PHE A 68 -1.32 -6.04 -9.93
N SER A 69 -1.99 -5.27 -9.08
CA SER A 69 -3.34 -4.76 -9.32
C SER A 69 -3.35 -3.25 -9.07
N VAL A 70 -3.99 -2.50 -9.97
CA VAL A 70 -3.97 -1.04 -9.94
C VAL A 70 -5.34 -0.44 -10.24
N MET A 71 -5.82 0.43 -9.34
CA MET A 71 -7.07 1.14 -9.54
C MET A 71 -6.83 2.53 -10.12
N VAL A 72 -7.25 2.76 -11.37
CA VAL A 72 -7.16 4.05 -12.07
C VAL A 72 -8.46 4.81 -11.92
N LEU A 73 -8.40 6.01 -11.33
CA LEU A 73 -9.56 6.79 -10.92
C LEU A 73 -9.49 8.22 -11.46
N SER A 74 -10.65 8.84 -11.74
CA SER A 74 -10.69 10.24 -12.20
C SER A 74 -10.55 11.24 -11.05
N SER A 75 -9.57 12.15 -11.11
CA SER A 75 -9.30 13.11 -10.02
C SER A 75 -10.53 13.97 -9.64
N ASN A 76 -11.38 14.32 -10.61
CA ASN A 76 -12.55 15.19 -10.38
C ASN A 76 -13.69 14.50 -9.61
N SER A 77 -13.75 13.17 -9.61
CA SER A 77 -14.86 12.42 -9.01
C SER A 77 -14.52 11.86 -7.63
N TRP A 78 -13.23 11.81 -7.29
CA TRP A 78 -12.74 11.15 -6.09
C TRP A 78 -12.12 12.15 -5.10
N PRO A 79 -12.45 12.06 -3.80
CA PRO A 79 -11.97 13.00 -2.79
C PRO A 79 -10.55 12.64 -2.29
N PHE A 80 -9.66 12.25 -3.19
CA PHE A 80 -8.27 11.93 -2.87
C PHE A 80 -7.35 12.99 -3.48
N SER A 81 -6.71 13.79 -2.63
CA SER A 81 -5.88 14.93 -3.09
C SER A 81 -4.49 14.97 -2.46
N THR A 82 -4.20 14.12 -1.48
CA THR A 82 -2.93 14.21 -0.75
C THR A 82 -1.85 13.43 -1.47
N LEU A 83 -0.79 14.12 -1.90
CA LEU A 83 0.45 13.49 -2.32
C LEU A 83 1.33 13.30 -1.08
N LEU A 84 1.81 12.07 -0.88
CA LEU A 84 2.90 11.79 0.05
C LEU A 84 4.11 11.37 -0.77
N ASN A 85 5.26 12.00 -0.51
CA ASN A 85 6.53 11.59 -1.10
C ASN A 85 6.97 10.30 -0.44
N VAL A 86 6.63 9.18 -1.07
CA VAL A 86 7.01 7.84 -0.59
C VAL A 86 8.17 7.36 -1.46
N VAL A 87 9.30 7.03 -0.83
CA VAL A 87 10.39 6.31 -1.52
C VAL A 87 9.88 4.91 -1.85
N LEU A 88 9.75 4.61 -3.14
CA LEU A 88 9.28 3.33 -3.65
C LEU A 88 10.46 2.34 -3.73
N PRO A 89 10.28 1.09 -3.23
CA PRO A 89 11.26 0.01 -3.39
C PRO A 89 11.60 -0.24 -4.87
N ILE A 90 12.84 -0.67 -5.14
CA ILE A 90 13.33 -0.85 -6.51
C ILE A 90 12.62 -2.00 -7.24
N GLU A 91 12.19 -3.00 -6.48
CA GLU A 91 11.43 -4.17 -6.92
C GLU A 91 10.08 -3.75 -7.50
N LEU A 92 9.43 -2.78 -6.85
CA LEU A 92 8.15 -2.26 -7.31
C LEU A 92 8.33 -1.27 -8.47
N LYS A 93 9.39 -0.48 -8.46
CA LYS A 93 9.63 0.59 -9.46
C LYS A 93 9.51 0.11 -10.90
N ARG A 94 10.04 -1.08 -11.22
CA ARG A 94 9.92 -1.68 -12.57
C ARG A 94 8.47 -1.88 -12.99
N THR A 95 7.64 -2.42 -12.10
CA THR A 95 6.22 -2.67 -12.37
C THR A 95 5.45 -1.36 -12.59
N PHE A 96 5.70 -0.35 -11.75
CA PHE A 96 5.06 0.97 -11.88
C PHE A 96 5.45 1.67 -13.19
N GLU A 97 6.73 1.60 -13.59
CA GLU A 97 7.22 2.16 -14.85
C GLU A 97 6.63 1.44 -16.07
N SER A 98 6.57 0.11 -16.03
CA SER A 98 5.94 -0.71 -17.07
C SER A 98 4.47 -0.34 -17.28
N PHE A 99 3.70 -0.27 -16.18
CA PHE A 99 2.29 0.12 -16.25
C PHE A 99 2.12 1.56 -16.75
N THR A 100 2.95 2.49 -16.28
CA THR A 100 2.91 3.89 -16.73
C THR A 100 3.14 3.99 -18.24
N LYS A 101 4.11 3.23 -18.78
CA LYS A 101 4.37 3.17 -20.21
C LYS A 101 3.19 2.61 -21.00
N TYR A 102 2.61 1.50 -20.54
CA TYR A 102 1.40 0.90 -21.14
C TYR A 102 0.23 1.89 -21.15
N TYR A 103 -0.03 2.56 -20.02
CA TYR A 103 -1.12 3.52 -19.91
C TYR A 103 -0.94 4.72 -20.85
N ASN A 104 0.28 5.28 -20.91
CA ASN A 104 0.58 6.41 -21.78
C ASN A 104 0.42 6.07 -23.28
N GLN A 105 0.69 4.82 -23.68
CA GLN A 105 0.48 4.37 -25.06
C GLN A 105 -1.02 4.28 -25.41
N GLN A 106 -1.86 3.86 -24.47
CA GLN A 106 -3.31 3.74 -24.66
C GLN A 106 -4.04 5.08 -24.52
N HIS A 107 -3.52 5.98 -23.70
CA HIS A 107 -4.17 7.24 -23.34
C HIS A 107 -3.24 8.44 -23.53
N ASN A 108 -3.11 8.87 -24.80
CA ASN A 108 -2.37 10.08 -25.14
C ASN A 108 -2.98 11.33 -24.46
N GLY A 109 -2.12 12.14 -23.84
CA GLY A 109 -2.51 13.41 -23.22
C GLY A 109 -3.07 13.30 -21.79
N ARG A 110 -2.99 12.13 -21.16
CA ARG A 110 -3.34 11.95 -19.73
C ARG A 110 -2.09 11.69 -18.90
N THR A 111 -2.08 12.19 -17.66
CA THR A 111 -1.00 11.97 -16.70
C THR A 111 -1.51 11.15 -15.53
N LEU A 112 -0.81 10.06 -15.20
CA LEU A 112 -1.08 9.28 -14.01
C LEU A 112 -0.41 9.90 -12.78
N ILE A 113 -1.15 9.95 -11.69
CA ILE A 113 -0.67 10.37 -10.38
C ILE A 113 -0.85 9.20 -9.42
N TRP A 114 0.25 8.74 -8.84
CA TRP A 114 0.25 7.60 -7.94
C TRP A 114 -0.07 8.02 -6.50
N LEU A 115 -1.11 7.41 -5.92
CA LEU A 115 -1.54 7.67 -4.54
C LEU A 115 -1.05 6.56 -3.60
N TYR A 116 0.24 6.56 -3.29
CA TYR A 116 0.90 5.50 -2.51
C TYR A 116 0.29 5.27 -1.11
N GLN A 117 -0.28 6.31 -0.49
CA GLN A 117 -0.91 6.21 0.83
C GLN A 117 -2.18 5.32 0.86
N HIS A 118 -2.75 5.04 -0.31
CA HIS A 118 -3.91 4.16 -0.48
C HIS A 118 -3.53 2.83 -1.14
N SER A 119 -2.25 2.64 -1.45
CA SER A 119 -1.74 1.37 -1.97
C SER A 119 -1.57 0.38 -0.83
N GLN A 120 -1.94 -0.87 -1.08
CA GLN A 120 -1.69 -2.01 -0.22
C GLN A 120 -0.86 -3.03 -0.99
N GLY A 121 0.00 -3.76 -0.30
CA GLY A 121 0.83 -4.80 -0.89
C GLY A 121 1.10 -5.89 0.14
N ASP A 122 0.88 -7.13 -0.27
CA ASP A 122 1.26 -8.30 0.50
C ASP A 122 2.75 -8.57 0.24
N LEU A 123 3.55 -8.65 1.30
CA LEU A 123 4.89 -9.23 1.19
C LEU A 123 4.86 -10.65 1.72
N GLN A 124 5.31 -11.56 0.88
CA GLN A 124 5.66 -12.90 1.31
C GLN A 124 7.11 -12.87 1.76
N THR A 125 7.32 -12.85 3.07
CA THR A 125 8.65 -13.07 3.62
C THR A 125 8.92 -14.57 3.71
N LEU A 126 10.12 -15.00 3.33
CA LEU A 126 10.61 -16.35 3.66
C LEU A 126 10.72 -16.55 5.18
N TYR A 127 10.79 -15.44 5.92
CA TYR A 127 11.03 -15.39 7.35
C TYR A 127 9.76 -15.55 8.19
N THR A 128 8.60 -14.98 7.83
CA THR A 128 7.40 -15.07 8.69
C THR A 128 6.08 -15.18 7.92
N LYS A 129 5.04 -15.71 8.58
CA LYS A 129 3.68 -15.88 8.00
C LYS A 129 2.76 -14.65 8.20
N GLN A 130 3.21 -13.64 8.93
CA GLN A 130 2.44 -12.42 9.20
C GLN A 130 2.65 -11.36 8.12
N LYS A 131 1.54 -10.90 7.52
CA LYS A 131 1.50 -10.13 6.26
C LYS A 131 1.72 -8.62 6.37
N THR A 132 1.90 -8.07 7.58
CA THR A 132 1.45 -6.68 7.83
C THR A 132 2.53 -5.59 7.71
N TYR A 133 3.84 -5.91 7.61
CA TYR A 133 4.90 -4.91 7.83
C TYR A 133 5.85 -4.72 6.65
N SER A 134 5.27 -4.53 5.47
CA SER A 134 5.97 -4.68 4.20
C SER A 134 7.15 -3.72 3.98
N LYS A 135 6.96 -2.42 4.19
CA LYS A 135 8.02 -1.43 3.87
C LYS A 135 9.23 -1.50 4.81
N PHE A 136 9.02 -1.84 6.07
CA PHE A 136 10.08 -1.93 7.08
C PHE A 136 10.96 -3.16 6.88
N LEU A 137 10.33 -4.30 6.56
CA LEU A 137 11.06 -5.55 6.30
C LEU A 137 11.91 -5.47 5.02
N LEU A 138 11.47 -4.72 4.01
CA LEU A 138 12.25 -4.45 2.79
C LEU A 138 13.57 -3.70 3.07
N LEU A 139 13.64 -2.84 4.08
CA LEU A 139 14.89 -2.13 4.41
C LEU A 139 15.98 -3.10 4.85
N PHE A 140 15.60 -4.18 5.53
CA PHE A 140 16.54 -5.19 5.99
C PHE A 140 17.08 -6.10 4.87
N ASN A 141 16.51 -6.06 3.66
CA ASN A 141 17.10 -6.74 2.50
C ASN A 141 18.44 -6.10 2.08
N LYS A 142 18.68 -4.83 2.42
CA LYS A 142 19.94 -4.12 2.07
C LYS A 142 21.00 -4.25 3.17
N LEU A 143 20.60 -4.16 4.44
CA LEU A 143 21.50 -4.19 5.59
C LEU A 143 20.83 -4.96 6.74
N SER A 144 21.60 -5.81 7.42
CA SER A 144 21.13 -6.63 8.55
C SER A 144 20.91 -5.84 9.84
N SER A 145 21.32 -4.57 9.89
CA SER A 145 21.17 -3.68 11.03
C SER A 145 20.94 -2.24 10.57
N TRP A 146 19.99 -1.55 11.22
CA TRP A 146 19.60 -0.18 10.91
C TRP A 146 19.46 0.65 12.18
N THR A 147 19.90 1.90 12.16
CA THR A 147 19.59 2.87 13.21
C THR A 147 18.20 3.46 12.97
N VAL A 148 17.45 3.73 14.04
CA VAL A 148 16.08 4.28 13.96
C VAL A 148 16.05 5.60 13.17
N GLU A 149 17.03 6.50 13.37
CA GLU A 149 17.19 7.75 12.60
C GLU A 149 17.28 7.50 11.09
N ARG A 150 18.21 6.64 10.66
CA ARG A 150 18.40 6.32 9.24
C ARG A 150 17.17 5.65 8.64
N MET A 151 16.49 4.82 9.42
CA MET A 151 15.27 4.14 8.99
C MET A 151 14.11 5.14 8.84
N GLN A 152 14.00 6.12 9.72
CA GLN A 152 13.02 7.20 9.64
C GLN A 152 13.28 8.10 8.42
N ASP A 153 14.55 8.42 8.16
CA ASP A 153 14.97 9.18 6.98
C ASP A 153 14.69 8.44 5.66
N GLU A 154 14.96 7.14 5.58
CA GLU A 154 14.68 6.33 4.39
C GLU A 154 13.17 6.10 4.18
N THR A 155 12.41 5.92 5.25
CA THR A 155 10.97 5.64 5.13
C THR A 155 10.15 6.88 4.78
N GLN A 156 10.61 8.08 5.16
CA GLN A 156 9.91 9.36 5.01
C GLN A 156 8.49 9.34 5.64
N ILE A 157 8.32 8.54 6.70
CA ILE A 157 7.07 8.43 7.45
C ILE A 157 7.14 9.40 8.64
N LYS A 158 5.99 9.96 9.03
CA LYS A 158 5.89 10.77 10.25
C LYS A 158 6.33 9.95 11.46
N VAL A 159 7.15 10.55 12.32
CA VAL A 159 7.77 9.91 13.48
C VAL A 159 6.76 9.15 14.35
N ASP A 160 5.60 9.74 14.66
CA ASP A 160 4.57 9.10 15.50
C ASP A 160 4.08 7.77 14.90
N LEU A 161 3.79 7.77 13.60
CA LEU A 161 3.31 6.59 12.87
C LEU A 161 4.41 5.55 12.69
N PHE A 162 5.65 6.02 12.48
CA PHE A 162 6.83 5.18 12.38
C PHE A 162 7.09 4.43 13.70
N LEU A 163 7.03 5.12 14.85
CA LEU A 163 7.20 4.52 16.18
C LEU A 163 6.10 3.51 16.49
N GLN A 164 4.84 3.78 16.11
CA GLN A 164 3.74 2.81 16.27
C GLN A 164 3.98 1.50 15.52
N VAL A 165 4.41 1.60 14.25
CA VAL A 165 4.70 0.43 13.44
C VAL A 165 5.90 -0.33 13.99
N LEU A 166 6.93 0.41 14.44
CA LEU A 166 8.13 -0.17 15.02
C LEU A 166 7.84 -0.90 16.35
N CYS A 167 7.02 -0.32 17.22
CA CYS A 167 6.52 -0.97 18.43
C CYS A 167 5.73 -2.25 18.10
N GLY A 168 4.87 -2.22 17.08
CA GLY A 168 4.14 -3.41 16.60
C GLY A 168 5.08 -4.51 16.11
N LEU A 169 6.14 -4.12 15.41
CA LEU A 169 7.17 -5.03 14.89
C LEU A 169 8.04 -5.64 16.00
N LEU A 170 8.45 -4.86 16.99
CA LEU A 170 9.16 -5.34 18.18
C LEU A 170 8.29 -6.34 18.94
N LYS A 171 7.02 -6.00 19.23
CA LYS A 171 6.07 -6.91 19.88
C LYS A 171 5.87 -8.23 19.12
N SER A 172 5.93 -8.18 17.79
CA SER A 172 5.87 -9.39 16.95
C SER A 172 7.16 -10.22 16.93
N LYS A 173 8.22 -9.78 17.64
CA LYS A 173 9.57 -10.39 17.70
C LYS A 173 10.24 -10.57 16.32
N LEU A 174 9.83 -9.78 15.32
CA LEU A 174 10.43 -9.82 13.98
C LEU A 174 11.75 -9.05 13.91
N ILE A 175 11.89 -8.05 14.76
CA ILE A 175 13.09 -7.24 14.94
C ILE A 175 13.47 -7.23 16.41
N THR A 176 14.75 -7.23 16.67
CA THR A 176 15.35 -7.11 17.99
C THR A 176 16.09 -5.79 18.09
N CYS A 177 16.02 -5.18 19.26
CA CYS A 177 16.82 -4.02 19.61
C CYS A 177 17.76 -4.48 20.72
N PRO A 178 19.10 -4.50 20.52
CA PRO A 178 20.05 -4.99 21.52
C PRO A 178 19.98 -4.23 22.86
N GLU A 179 19.40 -3.02 22.84
CA GLU A 179 19.21 -2.17 24.02
C GLU A 179 17.92 -2.46 24.80
N ILE A 180 17.01 -3.28 24.27
CA ILE A 180 15.71 -3.61 24.89
C ILE A 180 15.71 -5.10 25.20
N ASN A 181 15.65 -5.45 26.49
CA ASN A 181 15.67 -6.85 26.93
C ASN A 181 14.34 -7.55 26.60
N ASP A 182 14.40 -8.83 26.20
CA ASP A 182 13.22 -9.65 25.83
C ASP A 182 12.10 -9.69 26.89
N GLY A 183 12.43 -9.43 28.16
CA GLY A 183 11.46 -9.35 29.27
C GLY A 183 10.63 -8.06 29.32
N GLU A 184 11.05 -6.99 28.64
CA GLU A 184 10.32 -5.71 28.56
C GLU A 184 9.36 -5.66 27.35
N LEU A 185 9.53 -6.56 26.37
CA LEU A 185 8.67 -6.62 25.19
C LEU A 185 7.23 -7.08 25.49
N ASP A 186 7.04 -7.82 26.59
CA ASP A 186 5.76 -8.42 27.00
C ASP A 186 4.91 -7.49 27.90
N LYS A 187 5.49 -6.38 28.39
CA LYS A 187 4.81 -5.36 29.19
C LYS A 187 4.91 -4.00 28.52
N ASP A 188 3.84 -3.59 27.84
CA ASP A 188 3.57 -2.20 27.48
C ASP A 188 4.76 -1.39 26.92
N LEU A 189 5.45 -1.92 25.90
CA LEU A 189 6.41 -1.15 25.10
C LEU A 189 5.73 0.12 24.57
N LYS A 190 6.19 1.30 25.00
CA LYS A 190 5.68 2.62 24.59
C LYS A 190 6.63 3.27 23.59
N GLU A 191 6.08 4.17 22.77
CA GLU A 191 6.82 4.98 21.79
C GLU A 191 7.99 5.76 22.43
N THR A 192 7.94 6.03 23.74
CA THR A 192 8.96 6.73 24.52
C THR A 192 10.20 5.91 24.85
N ASP A 193 10.11 4.58 24.75
CA ASP A 193 11.18 3.67 25.19
C ASP A 193 12.19 3.39 24.06
N ILE A 194 11.85 3.77 22.82
CA ILE A 194 12.69 3.60 21.64
C ILE A 194 13.45 4.91 21.38
N LYS A 195 14.77 4.87 21.57
CA LYS A 195 15.62 6.03 21.23
C LYS A 195 15.92 6.03 19.74
N MET A 196 16.01 7.22 19.17
CA MET A 196 16.38 7.43 17.76
C MET A 196 17.79 6.90 17.44
N SER A 197 18.68 6.88 18.44
CA SER A 197 20.02 6.30 18.34
C SER A 197 20.07 4.77 18.41
N SER A 198 18.96 4.09 18.76
CA SER A 198 18.96 2.65 18.97
C SER A 198 19.16 1.89 17.65
N ASN A 199 19.88 0.77 17.74
CA ASN A 199 20.13 -0.10 16.59
C ASN A 199 19.09 -1.21 16.55
N ILE A 200 18.51 -1.47 15.39
CA ILE A 200 17.48 -2.46 15.17
C ILE A 200 18.01 -3.50 14.19
N GLN A 201 17.85 -4.77 14.55
CA GLN A 201 18.30 -5.91 13.77
C GLN A 201 17.14 -6.89 13.55
N ILE A 202 17.20 -7.70 12.49
CA ILE A 202 16.28 -8.84 12.38
C ILE A 202 16.66 -9.87 13.44
N ALA A 203 15.66 -10.43 14.14
CA ALA A 203 15.86 -11.49 15.11
C ALA A 203 16.53 -12.72 14.47
N ASP A 204 17.60 -13.23 15.10
CA ASP A 204 18.42 -14.32 14.55
C ASP A 204 17.65 -15.65 14.36
N ASP A 205 16.56 -15.85 15.10
CA ASP A 205 15.64 -16.99 14.94
C ASP A 205 15.05 -17.10 13.53
N PHE A 206 15.03 -15.99 12.78
CA PHE A 206 14.56 -15.94 11.40
C PHE A 206 15.68 -16.01 10.36
N LYS A 207 16.97 -15.92 10.74
CA LYS A 207 18.07 -16.06 9.77
C LYS A 207 18.34 -17.51 9.33
N ARG A 208 17.67 -18.49 9.94
CA ARG A 208 17.80 -19.92 9.61
C ARG A 208 16.49 -20.50 9.07
N SER A 209 16.18 -20.25 7.80
CA SER A 209 15.47 -21.21 6.95
C SER A 209 15.78 -20.96 5.49
#